data_AF-A0A0R0MA11-F1
#
_entry.id   AF-A0A0R0MA11-F1
#
_cell.length_a   1.000
_cell.length_b   1.000
_cell.length_c   1.000
_cell.angle_alpha   90.00
_cell.angle_beta   90.00
_cell.angle_gamma   90.00
#
_symmetry.space_group_name_H-M   'P 1'
#
loop_
_entity.id
_entity.type
_entity.pdbx_description
1 polymer ?
#
loop_
_entity_poly.entity_id
_entity_poly.type
_entity_poly.pdbx_seq_one_letter_code
_entity_poly.pdbx_strand_id
1 'polypeptide(L)'
;MRSQWVAKRLGQPNVTQMYYARQGVITEEMHHVAKRENLPPELIKEEVARGRMIIPANINHTNLEPMAIGIASRCKVNANIGASPTSSNVEEELDKLRLSIKYGADTVMDLSTGGGNLDQIRTAIINASSVPIGTVPVYQALESVHGKMENFTADDFLHVIEKHAQQGVDYQTIHAGLLIEHLPLVKTRLTGIVSRGGGILAKWMLLHRKQNPLYTRFQDIIEIFKKYDVSFSLGDSLRPGCTHDASDAAQLAELKTLGQLTRKAWEHDVQVMVEGPGHVPMDQIEFNVRKQMEECSEAPFYVLGPLVTDIAPGYDHITSAIGAAMAGWYGTAMLCYVTPKEHLGLPNAEDVRNGLIAYKIAAHAADIGRHRPGARDRDDELSKARYNFDWNRQFELSLDPERAREYHDETLPEEVYKQAEFCSMCGPKFCPMQTKVDADAIAELEQFLAKEPVGQV
;
A
#
# COMPACT_ATOMS: atom_id res chain seq x y z
N MET A 1 -14.22 12.30 15.23
CA MET A 1 -13.63 11.61 16.40
C MET A 1 -12.37 12.32 16.89
N ARG A 2 -11.38 12.54 16.01
CA ARG A 2 -10.05 13.03 16.40
C ARG A 2 -9.99 14.49 16.85
N SER A 3 -11.00 15.32 16.58
CA SER A 3 -10.99 16.75 16.93
C SER A 3 -10.70 17.01 18.42
N GLN A 4 -11.22 16.17 19.32
CA GLN A 4 -10.95 16.28 20.77
C GLN A 4 -9.54 15.83 21.15
N TRP A 5 -8.97 14.86 20.42
CA TRP A 5 -7.62 14.33 20.67
C TRP A 5 -6.56 15.33 20.20
N VAL A 6 -6.77 15.92 19.03
CA VAL A 6 -5.90 16.93 18.42
C VAL A 6 -5.89 18.23 19.23
N ALA A 7 -7.03 18.65 19.79
CA ALA A 7 -7.13 19.89 20.57
C ALA A 7 -6.08 19.97 21.71
N LYS A 8 -5.67 18.84 22.28
CA LYS A 8 -4.64 18.76 23.34
C LYS A 8 -3.21 19.03 22.86
N ARG A 9 -2.99 18.96 21.54
CA ARG A 9 -1.66 18.99 20.89
C ARG A 9 -1.42 20.28 20.12
N LEU A 10 -2.47 21.08 19.90
CA LEU A 10 -2.35 22.37 19.22
C LEU A 10 -1.36 23.29 19.92
N GLY A 11 -0.51 23.96 19.13
CA GLY A 11 0.51 24.88 19.62
C GLY A 11 1.80 24.24 20.11
N GLN A 12 1.92 22.90 20.08
CA GLN A 12 3.19 22.22 20.38
C GLN A 12 4.16 22.36 19.19
N PRO A 13 5.49 22.43 19.45
CA PRO A 13 6.50 22.55 18.40
C PRO A 13 6.69 21.27 17.58
N ASN A 14 6.29 20.12 18.14
CA ASN A 14 6.23 18.84 17.44
C ASN A 14 4.99 18.08 17.91
N VAL A 15 4.15 17.67 16.97
CA VAL A 15 2.89 16.96 17.23
C VAL A 15 2.90 15.54 16.69
N THR A 16 4.06 15.01 16.30
CA THR A 16 4.14 13.70 15.65
C THR A 16 3.89 12.53 16.61
N GLN A 17 3.33 11.43 16.10
CA GLN A 17 3.21 10.21 16.91
C GLN A 17 4.57 9.69 17.38
N MET A 18 5.61 9.81 16.57
CA MET A 18 6.98 9.39 16.93
C MET A 18 7.56 10.21 18.08
N TYR A 19 7.29 11.53 18.11
CA TYR A 19 7.67 12.38 19.23
C TYR A 19 7.00 11.89 20.52
N TYR A 20 5.68 11.73 20.53
CA TYR A 20 4.95 11.26 21.71
C TYR A 20 5.41 9.86 22.15
N ALA A 21 5.63 8.95 21.21
CA ALA A 21 6.10 7.60 21.50
C ALA A 21 7.45 7.59 22.22
N ARG A 22 8.40 8.41 21.76
CA ARG A 22 9.73 8.56 22.36
C ARG A 22 9.71 9.24 23.73
N GLN A 23 8.69 10.06 24.00
CA GLN A 23 8.41 10.59 25.34
C GLN A 23 7.72 9.57 26.25
N GLY A 24 7.48 8.34 25.79
CA GLY A 24 6.80 7.30 26.57
C GLY A 24 5.27 7.46 26.61
N VAL A 25 4.70 8.37 25.83
CA VAL A 25 3.26 8.67 25.81
C VAL A 25 2.55 7.76 24.81
N ILE A 26 1.52 7.05 25.25
CA ILE A 26 0.58 6.35 24.38
C ILE A 26 -0.55 7.31 24.03
N THR A 27 -0.63 7.72 22.77
CA THR A 27 -1.66 8.63 22.27
C THR A 27 -2.99 7.91 22.05
N GLU A 28 -4.07 8.69 21.84
CA GLU A 28 -5.36 8.11 21.46
C GLU A 28 -5.29 7.36 20.12
N GLU A 29 -4.48 7.81 19.15
CA GLU A 29 -4.26 7.08 17.90
C GLU A 29 -3.59 5.73 18.15
N MET A 30 -2.56 5.66 19.01
CA MET A 30 -1.91 4.39 19.34
C MET A 30 -2.86 3.40 20.01
N HIS A 31 -3.71 3.87 20.93
CA HIS A 31 -4.76 3.03 21.53
C HIS A 31 -5.77 2.54 20.50
N HIS A 32 -6.19 3.39 19.57
CA HIS A 32 -7.11 3.02 18.51
C HIS A 32 -6.51 1.93 17.61
N VAL A 33 -5.26 2.13 17.16
CA VAL A 33 -4.52 1.17 16.34
C VAL A 33 -4.33 -0.16 17.07
N ALA A 34 -3.93 -0.13 18.34
CA ALA A 34 -3.74 -1.33 19.16
C ALA A 34 -5.00 -2.20 19.19
N LYS A 35 -6.17 -1.59 19.38
CA LYS A 35 -7.46 -2.28 19.33
C LYS A 35 -7.76 -2.83 17.94
N ARG A 36 -7.52 -2.05 16.89
CA ARG A 36 -7.80 -2.42 15.48
C ARG A 36 -6.94 -3.60 15.01
N GLU A 37 -5.68 -3.63 15.41
CA GLU A 37 -4.71 -4.67 15.05
C GLU A 37 -4.73 -5.87 16.00
N ASN A 38 -5.47 -5.79 17.12
CA ASN A 38 -5.43 -6.74 18.23
C ASN A 38 -4.00 -6.93 18.77
N LEU A 39 -3.30 -5.81 18.99
CA LEU A 39 -1.93 -5.75 19.51
C LEU A 39 -1.87 -4.97 20.83
N PRO A 40 -0.88 -5.22 21.71
CA PRO A 40 -0.69 -4.41 22.90
C PRO A 40 -0.38 -2.94 22.55
N PRO A 41 -0.98 -1.94 23.23
CA PRO A 41 -0.66 -0.53 23.02
C PRO A 41 0.83 -0.18 23.23
N GLU A 42 1.48 -0.86 24.17
CA GLU A 42 2.92 -0.70 24.41
C GLU A 42 3.76 -1.12 23.20
N LEU A 43 3.40 -2.22 22.53
CA LEU A 43 4.07 -2.64 21.30
C LEU A 43 3.92 -1.58 20.20
N ILE A 44 2.73 -1.01 20.03
CA ILE A 44 2.52 0.08 19.06
C ILE A 44 3.43 1.27 19.36
N LYS A 45 3.48 1.72 20.63
CA LYS A 45 4.36 2.81 21.04
C LYS A 45 5.83 2.48 20.77
N GLU A 46 6.30 1.29 21.15
CA GLU A 46 7.69 0.88 20.96
C GLU A 46 8.08 0.83 19.47
N GLU A 47 7.22 0.28 18.62
CA GLU A 47 7.43 0.22 17.16
C GLU A 47 7.46 1.61 16.53
N VAL A 48 6.58 2.52 16.98
CA VAL A 48 6.57 3.91 16.51
C VAL A 48 7.79 4.68 17.01
N ALA A 49 8.17 4.52 18.28
CA ALA A 49 9.32 5.21 18.87
C ALA A 49 10.65 4.84 18.20
N ARG A 50 10.80 3.57 17.79
CA ARG A 50 11.98 3.07 17.08
C ARG A 50 11.92 3.26 15.57
N GLY A 51 10.82 3.80 15.04
CA GLY A 51 10.65 4.12 13.62
C GLY A 51 10.27 2.94 12.71
N ARG A 52 9.99 1.76 13.28
CA ARG A 52 9.57 0.54 12.54
C ARG A 52 8.08 0.47 12.24
N MET A 53 7.33 1.45 12.73
CA MET A 53 5.92 1.66 12.48
C MET A 53 5.65 3.15 12.40
N ILE A 54 4.73 3.53 11.53
CA ILE A 54 4.16 4.88 11.49
C ILE A 54 2.65 4.81 11.64
N ILE A 55 2.07 5.90 12.12
CA ILE A 55 0.64 6.17 12.14
C ILE A 55 0.45 7.51 11.41
N PRO A 56 0.19 7.49 10.09
CA PRO A 56 0.05 8.71 9.30
C PRO A 56 -1.28 9.37 9.67
N ALA A 57 -1.20 10.44 10.47
CA ALA A 57 -2.37 10.99 11.15
C ALA A 57 -2.25 12.50 11.33
N ASN A 58 -2.26 13.23 10.22
CA ASN A 58 -2.14 14.68 10.24
C ASN A 58 -3.22 15.28 11.14
N ILE A 59 -2.86 16.27 11.96
CA ILE A 59 -3.74 16.90 12.94
C ILE A 59 -4.98 17.54 12.29
N ASN A 60 -4.89 17.95 11.02
CA ASN A 60 -5.98 18.57 10.28
C ASN A 60 -6.96 17.53 9.69
N HIS A 61 -6.56 16.26 9.59
CA HIS A 61 -7.42 15.19 9.07
C HIS A 61 -8.28 14.57 10.19
N THR A 62 -9.29 15.31 10.65
CA THR A 62 -10.04 14.94 11.86
C THR A 62 -11.08 13.82 11.69
N ASN A 63 -11.41 13.47 10.43
CA ASN A 63 -12.30 12.36 10.05
C ASN A 63 -11.60 10.99 9.98
N LEU A 64 -10.26 10.98 10.01
CA LEU A 64 -9.44 9.77 9.97
C LEU A 64 -9.79 8.80 11.12
N GLU A 65 -9.91 7.53 10.76
CA GLU A 65 -9.83 6.38 11.65
C GLU A 65 -8.38 5.85 11.65
N PRO A 66 -7.61 6.06 12.74
CA PRO A 66 -6.19 5.74 12.75
C PRO A 66 -5.88 4.29 12.38
N MET A 67 -4.76 4.11 11.68
CA MET A 67 -4.21 2.83 11.28
C MET A 67 -2.68 2.89 11.39
N ALA A 68 -2.03 1.73 11.51
CA ALA A 68 -0.57 1.65 11.52
C ALA A 68 -0.02 1.01 10.25
N ILE A 69 1.14 1.49 9.83
CA ILE A 69 1.96 0.91 8.78
C ILE A 69 3.28 0.50 9.42
N GLY A 70 3.51 -0.80 9.54
CA GLY A 70 4.76 -1.34 10.08
C GLY A 70 4.76 -2.86 10.04
N ILE A 71 5.96 -3.45 10.03
CA ILE A 71 6.12 -4.90 9.92
C ILE A 71 5.50 -5.65 11.11
N ALA A 72 5.25 -5.02 12.26
CA ALA A 72 4.58 -5.68 13.39
C ALA A 72 3.05 -5.76 13.24
N SER A 73 2.46 -4.96 12.35
CA SER A 73 1.02 -4.90 12.07
C SER A 73 0.64 -5.75 10.84
N ARG A 74 -0.66 -5.86 10.53
CA ARG A 74 -1.13 -6.46 9.27
C ARG A 74 -0.55 -5.75 8.06
N CYS A 75 -0.32 -6.47 6.97
CA CYS A 75 0.12 -5.85 5.72
C CYS A 75 -0.99 -4.92 5.17
N LYS A 76 -0.62 -3.69 4.79
CA LYS A 76 -1.56 -2.65 4.38
C LYS A 76 -1.59 -2.48 2.86
N VAL A 77 -2.71 -2.01 2.32
CA VAL A 77 -2.88 -1.75 0.89
C VAL A 77 -3.21 -0.28 0.64
N ASN A 78 -2.50 0.34 -0.29
CA ASN A 78 -2.83 1.68 -0.80
C ASN A 78 -3.56 1.58 -2.15
N ALA A 79 -4.55 2.45 -2.36
CA ALA A 79 -5.13 2.72 -3.68
C ALA A 79 -4.72 4.10 -4.19
N ASN A 80 -4.32 4.20 -5.45
CA ASN A 80 -4.11 5.48 -6.13
C ASN A 80 -5.36 5.90 -6.90
N ILE A 81 -5.84 7.10 -6.62
CA ILE A 81 -6.88 7.80 -7.39
C ILE A 81 -6.28 9.09 -7.94
N GLY A 82 -7.06 9.87 -8.69
CA GLY A 82 -6.63 11.18 -9.17
C GLY A 82 -7.28 11.58 -10.48
N ALA A 83 -7.55 12.88 -10.58
CA ALA A 83 -8.01 13.53 -11.79
C ALA A 83 -6.84 13.87 -12.74
N SER A 84 -7.11 13.86 -14.04
CA SER A 84 -6.14 14.24 -15.07
C SER A 84 -6.70 15.36 -15.95
N PRO A 85 -5.87 16.08 -16.73
CA PRO A 85 -6.34 17.13 -17.63
C PRO A 85 -7.45 16.68 -18.61
N THR A 86 -7.57 15.38 -18.87
CA THR A 86 -8.48 14.82 -19.86
C THR A 86 -9.65 14.05 -19.24
N SER A 87 -9.71 13.89 -17.91
CA SER A 87 -10.70 13.02 -17.27
C SER A 87 -10.83 13.28 -15.76
N SER A 88 -12.05 13.08 -15.27
CA SER A 88 -12.47 13.14 -13.86
C SER A 88 -12.74 14.52 -13.28
N ASN A 89 -13.78 14.58 -12.45
CA ASN A 89 -14.20 15.74 -11.67
C ASN A 89 -14.27 15.38 -10.17
N VAL A 90 -14.61 16.34 -9.31
CA VAL A 90 -14.65 16.13 -7.85
C VAL A 90 -15.53 14.93 -7.46
N GLU A 91 -16.73 14.77 -8.02
CA GLU A 91 -17.64 13.68 -7.65
C GLU A 91 -17.10 12.32 -8.11
N GLU A 92 -16.51 12.25 -9.30
CA GLU A 92 -15.89 11.01 -9.79
C GLU A 92 -14.72 10.55 -8.89
N GLU A 93 -13.90 11.48 -8.40
CA GLU A 93 -12.83 11.16 -7.44
C GLU A 93 -13.37 10.76 -6.06
N LEU A 94 -14.45 11.38 -5.60
CA LEU A 94 -15.13 10.96 -4.37
C LEU A 94 -15.74 9.57 -4.49
N ASP A 95 -16.28 9.21 -5.66
CA ASP A 95 -16.79 7.87 -5.91
C ASP A 95 -15.67 6.84 -5.94
N LYS A 96 -14.52 7.15 -6.56
CA LYS A 96 -13.33 6.29 -6.50
C LYS A 96 -12.81 6.13 -5.08
N LEU A 97 -12.81 7.20 -4.26
CA LEU A 97 -12.45 7.12 -2.84
C LEU A 97 -13.38 6.16 -2.08
N ARG A 98 -14.70 6.35 -2.21
CA ARG A 98 -15.71 5.50 -1.57
C ARG A 98 -15.57 4.04 -1.99
N LEU A 99 -15.36 3.81 -3.28
CA LEU A 99 -15.12 2.48 -3.84
C LEU A 99 -13.85 1.85 -3.28
N SER A 100 -12.79 2.65 -3.15
CA SER A 100 -11.51 2.19 -2.63
C SER A 100 -11.63 1.73 -1.17
N ILE A 101 -12.32 2.53 -0.34
CA ILE A 101 -12.61 2.18 1.05
C ILE A 101 -13.51 0.94 1.12
N LYS A 102 -14.56 0.85 0.27
CA LYS A 102 -15.48 -0.31 0.21
C LYS A 102 -14.71 -1.61 0.00
N TYR A 103 -13.75 -1.65 -0.93
CA TYR A 103 -12.96 -2.85 -1.23
C TYR A 103 -11.68 -2.98 -0.39
N GLY A 104 -11.56 -2.19 0.68
CA GLY A 104 -10.59 -2.43 1.75
C GLY A 104 -9.25 -1.73 1.60
N ALA A 105 -9.15 -0.66 0.81
CA ALA A 105 -7.97 0.21 0.82
C ALA A 105 -7.71 0.69 2.25
N ASP A 106 -6.49 0.49 2.73
CA ASP A 106 -6.05 0.92 4.06
C ASP A 106 -5.55 2.36 4.05
N THR A 107 -5.09 2.84 2.89
CA THR A 107 -4.75 4.24 2.58
C THR A 107 -5.14 4.56 1.14
N VAL A 108 -5.28 5.85 0.81
CA VAL A 108 -5.54 6.31 -0.56
C VAL A 108 -4.61 7.47 -0.90
N MET A 109 -4.02 7.46 -2.10
CA MET A 109 -3.26 8.60 -2.60
C MET A 109 -4.06 9.37 -3.65
N ASP A 110 -4.13 10.70 -3.46
CA ASP A 110 -4.56 11.63 -4.50
C ASP A 110 -3.35 11.99 -5.37
N LEU A 111 -3.33 11.41 -6.58
CA LEU A 111 -2.31 11.66 -7.60
C LEU A 111 -2.82 12.61 -8.69
N SER A 112 -3.82 13.44 -8.40
CA SER A 112 -4.39 14.37 -9.36
C SER A 112 -3.34 15.30 -9.95
N THR A 113 -3.32 15.41 -11.28
CA THR A 113 -2.35 16.26 -12.00
C THR A 113 -3.00 17.17 -13.03
N GLY A 114 -4.30 17.41 -12.90
CA GLY A 114 -5.06 18.31 -13.76
C GLY A 114 -6.55 18.02 -13.65
N GLY A 115 -7.35 18.58 -14.57
CA GLY A 115 -8.79 18.28 -14.65
C GLY A 115 -9.67 19.19 -13.79
N GLY A 116 -9.10 20.17 -13.09
CA GLY A 116 -9.85 21.12 -12.28
C GLY A 116 -8.98 21.82 -11.24
N ASN A 117 -9.64 22.38 -10.21
CA ASN A 117 -8.93 22.95 -9.07
C ASN A 117 -8.46 21.83 -8.13
N LEU A 118 -7.17 21.52 -8.19
CA LEU A 118 -6.53 20.46 -7.39
C LEU A 118 -6.73 20.65 -5.88
N ASP A 119 -6.77 21.89 -5.40
CA ASP A 119 -6.98 22.15 -3.98
C ASP A 119 -8.39 21.78 -3.54
N GLN A 120 -9.39 22.10 -4.36
CA GLN A 120 -10.79 21.78 -4.09
C GLN A 120 -11.03 20.28 -4.12
N ILE A 121 -10.49 19.60 -5.13
CA ILE A 121 -10.58 18.13 -5.26
C ILE A 121 -9.96 17.47 -4.01
N ARG A 122 -8.73 17.83 -3.66
CA ARG A 122 -8.04 17.24 -2.51
C ARG A 122 -8.74 17.54 -1.18
N THR A 123 -9.23 18.77 -0.99
CA THR A 123 -9.99 19.14 0.22
C THR A 123 -11.26 18.31 0.34
N ALA A 124 -11.98 18.08 -0.77
CA ALA A 124 -13.16 17.22 -0.78
C ALA A 124 -12.80 15.77 -0.42
N ILE A 125 -11.72 15.22 -1.00
CA ILE A 125 -11.22 13.87 -0.71
C ILE A 125 -10.87 13.73 0.78
N ILE A 126 -10.06 14.63 1.34
CA ILE A 126 -9.66 14.58 2.76
C ILE A 126 -10.88 14.67 3.67
N ASN A 127 -11.82 15.57 3.38
CA ASN A 127 -13.03 15.70 4.20
C ASN A 127 -13.93 14.45 4.14
N ALA A 128 -13.94 13.73 3.02
CA ALA A 128 -14.76 12.53 2.84
C ALA A 128 -14.06 11.23 3.29
N SER A 129 -12.75 11.26 3.51
CA SER A 129 -11.96 10.06 3.81
C SER A 129 -11.98 9.70 5.30
N SER A 130 -12.13 8.40 5.58
CA SER A 130 -11.85 7.82 6.91
C SER A 130 -10.48 7.15 6.97
N VAL A 131 -9.77 7.04 5.86
CA VAL A 131 -8.43 6.44 5.76
C VAL A 131 -7.37 7.50 5.45
N PRO A 132 -6.08 7.26 5.78
CA PRO A 132 -5.03 8.23 5.49
C PRO A 132 -4.96 8.61 4.00
N ILE A 133 -4.77 9.90 3.73
CA ILE A 133 -4.61 10.45 2.39
C ILE A 133 -3.14 10.79 2.14
N GLY A 134 -2.57 10.20 1.09
CA GLY A 134 -1.25 10.52 0.58
C GLY A 134 -1.27 11.43 -0.64
N THR A 135 -0.17 12.13 -0.90
CA THR A 135 0.01 12.91 -2.14
C THR A 135 1.45 12.90 -2.61
N VAL A 136 1.68 13.35 -3.85
CA VAL A 136 3.02 13.63 -4.38
C VAL A 136 3.10 15.14 -4.71
N PRO A 137 3.57 15.99 -3.78
CA PRO A 137 3.51 17.45 -3.93
C PRO A 137 4.11 18.00 -5.22
N VAL A 138 5.17 17.36 -5.74
CA VAL A 138 5.83 17.76 -7.00
C VAL A 138 4.88 17.83 -8.20
N TYR A 139 3.78 17.08 -8.19
CA TYR A 139 2.80 17.10 -9.29
C TYR A 139 2.06 18.43 -9.35
N GLN A 140 1.49 18.87 -8.22
CA GLN A 140 0.85 20.18 -8.16
C GLN A 140 1.86 21.32 -8.29
N ALA A 141 3.06 21.14 -7.77
CA ALA A 141 4.14 22.10 -7.92
C ALA A 141 4.45 22.40 -9.40
N LEU A 142 4.55 21.36 -10.23
CA LEU A 142 4.74 21.53 -11.68
C LEU A 142 3.54 22.21 -12.37
N GLU A 143 2.31 21.85 -11.99
CA GLU A 143 1.10 22.47 -12.54
C GLU A 143 1.01 23.97 -12.20
N SER A 144 1.47 24.37 -11.02
CA SER A 144 1.45 25.77 -10.56
C SER A 144 2.28 26.72 -11.43
N VAL A 145 3.29 26.19 -12.13
CA VAL A 145 4.11 26.94 -13.09
C VAL A 145 3.76 26.64 -14.55
N HIS A 146 2.57 26.10 -14.81
CA HIS A 146 2.11 25.72 -16.15
C HIS A 146 3.12 24.82 -16.89
N GLY A 147 3.79 23.92 -16.16
CA GLY A 147 4.81 23.03 -16.71
C GLY A 147 6.16 23.68 -17.08
N LYS A 148 6.33 24.99 -16.84
CA LYS A 148 7.58 25.72 -17.14
C LYS A 148 8.62 25.50 -16.06
N MET A 149 9.34 24.40 -16.19
CA MET A 149 10.36 23.95 -15.24
C MET A 149 11.52 24.93 -15.06
N GLU A 150 11.77 25.83 -16.02
CA GLU A 150 12.85 26.83 -15.94
C GLU A 150 12.68 27.81 -14.77
N ASN A 151 11.43 28.05 -14.36
CA ASN A 151 11.08 29.05 -13.36
C ASN A 151 10.94 28.45 -11.95
N PHE A 152 11.18 27.15 -11.80
CA PHE A 152 10.82 26.44 -10.59
C PHE A 152 11.91 26.54 -9.52
N THR A 153 11.57 27.04 -8.33
CA THR A 153 12.51 27.22 -7.23
C THR A 153 12.24 26.23 -6.09
N ALA A 154 13.22 26.06 -5.20
CA ALA A 154 13.04 25.22 -4.01
C ALA A 154 11.90 25.73 -3.09
N ASP A 155 11.64 27.04 -3.07
CA ASP A 155 10.59 27.63 -2.25
C ASP A 155 9.19 27.30 -2.79
N ASP A 156 9.03 27.16 -4.12
CA ASP A 156 7.76 26.72 -4.73
C ASP A 156 7.40 25.30 -4.30
N PHE A 157 8.39 24.40 -4.22
CA PHE A 157 8.18 23.05 -3.68
C PHE A 157 7.73 23.10 -2.21
N LEU A 158 8.43 23.87 -1.37
CA LEU A 158 8.12 23.97 0.05
C LEU A 158 6.72 24.56 0.28
N HIS A 159 6.32 25.55 -0.51
CA HIS A 159 5.00 26.14 -0.46
C HIS A 159 3.89 25.09 -0.69
N VAL A 160 4.03 24.26 -1.73
CA VAL A 160 3.04 23.21 -2.04
C VAL A 160 3.04 22.10 -0.98
N ILE A 161 4.22 21.71 -0.48
CA ILE A 161 4.37 20.74 0.62
C ILE A 161 3.62 21.20 1.87
N GLU A 162 3.82 22.46 2.29
CA GLU A 162 3.13 23.01 3.46
C GLU A 162 1.63 23.16 3.22
N LYS A 163 1.23 23.59 2.02
CA LYS A 163 -0.18 23.70 1.65
C LYS A 163 -0.92 22.36 1.77
N HIS A 164 -0.32 21.26 1.30
CA HIS A 164 -0.88 19.92 1.44
C HIS A 164 -0.99 19.52 2.92
N ALA A 165 0.01 19.85 3.73
CA ALA A 165 -0.01 19.59 5.17
C ALA A 165 -1.12 20.38 5.88
N GLN A 166 -1.33 21.64 5.51
CA GLN A 166 -2.43 22.47 6.03
C GLN A 166 -3.81 21.92 5.70
N GLN A 167 -3.98 21.29 4.54
CA GLN A 167 -5.26 20.68 4.14
C GLN A 167 -5.57 19.36 4.87
N GLY A 168 -4.58 18.72 5.49
CA GLY A 168 -4.76 17.44 6.17
C GLY A 168 -4.25 16.22 5.42
N VAL A 169 -3.31 16.38 4.48
CA VAL A 169 -2.61 15.22 3.89
C VAL A 169 -1.78 14.52 4.98
N ASP A 170 -1.93 13.21 5.14
CA ASP A 170 -1.32 12.45 6.23
C ASP A 170 0.11 12.00 5.94
N TYR A 171 0.42 11.75 4.67
CA TYR A 171 1.78 11.45 4.23
C TYR A 171 2.06 12.02 2.85
N GLN A 172 3.31 12.36 2.58
CA GLN A 172 3.70 12.93 1.29
C GLN A 172 4.89 12.15 0.72
N THR A 173 4.77 11.79 -0.55
CA THR A 173 5.87 11.21 -1.32
C THR A 173 6.87 12.29 -1.70
N ILE A 174 8.01 12.28 -1.04
CA ILE A 174 9.11 13.24 -1.23
C ILE A 174 10.30 12.52 -1.87
N HIS A 175 10.55 12.85 -3.13
CA HIS A 175 11.62 12.28 -3.95
C HIS A 175 12.98 12.96 -3.65
N ALA A 176 13.37 13.00 -2.38
CA ALA A 176 14.62 13.62 -1.94
C ALA A 176 15.86 12.71 -2.09
N GLY A 177 15.67 11.42 -2.37
CA GLY A 177 16.76 10.45 -2.55
C GLY A 177 17.52 10.56 -3.86
N LEU A 178 16.91 11.17 -4.88
CA LEU A 178 17.53 11.38 -6.18
C LEU A 178 18.62 12.44 -6.08
N LEU A 179 19.88 12.01 -6.09
CA LEU A 179 21.03 12.91 -6.13
C LEU A 179 21.53 13.11 -7.56
N ILE A 180 22.16 14.26 -7.84
CA ILE A 180 22.65 14.57 -9.20
C ILE A 180 23.71 13.56 -9.67
N GLU A 181 24.45 13.03 -8.71
CA GLU A 181 25.46 11.99 -8.88
C GLU A 181 24.86 10.64 -9.30
N HIS A 182 23.55 10.41 -9.07
CA HIS A 182 22.88 9.18 -9.47
C HIS A 182 22.46 9.20 -10.94
N LEU A 183 22.25 10.39 -11.54
CA LEU A 183 21.72 10.52 -12.91
C LEU A 183 22.57 9.79 -13.97
N PRO A 184 23.92 9.76 -13.92
CA PRO A 184 24.70 8.98 -14.88
C PRO A 184 24.44 7.47 -14.83
N LEU A 185 23.99 6.93 -13.68
CA LEU A 185 23.77 5.49 -13.49
C LEU A 185 22.59 4.96 -14.31
N VAL A 186 21.61 5.79 -14.66
CA VAL A 186 20.44 5.37 -15.45
C VAL A 186 20.71 5.30 -16.95
N LYS A 187 21.92 5.69 -17.41
CA LYS A 187 22.25 5.76 -18.85
C LYS A 187 22.12 4.42 -19.57
N THR A 188 22.34 3.31 -18.86
CA THR A 188 22.31 1.95 -19.42
C THR A 188 20.99 1.23 -19.18
N ARG A 189 20.01 1.88 -18.53
CA ARG A 189 18.69 1.29 -18.30
C ARG A 189 17.92 1.14 -19.59
N LEU A 190 17.11 0.09 -19.68
CA LEU A 190 16.20 -0.14 -20.80
C LEU A 190 15.02 0.84 -20.75
N THR A 191 14.50 1.13 -19.56
CA THR A 191 13.31 1.98 -19.36
C THR A 191 13.61 3.32 -18.68
N GLY A 192 14.87 3.60 -18.38
CA GLY A 192 15.31 4.89 -17.83
C GLY A 192 14.72 5.19 -16.45
N ILE A 193 14.13 6.39 -16.31
CA ILE A 193 13.44 6.84 -15.08
C ILE A 193 11.94 6.79 -15.34
N VAL A 194 11.26 5.84 -14.69
CA VAL A 194 9.79 5.66 -14.82
C VAL A 194 8.99 6.32 -13.71
N SER A 195 9.65 6.79 -12.65
CA SER A 195 9.00 7.62 -11.65
C SER A 195 8.66 8.98 -12.24
N ARG A 196 7.37 9.37 -12.22
CA ARG A 196 6.96 10.71 -12.66
C ARG A 196 7.62 11.80 -11.83
N GLY A 197 7.60 11.68 -10.49
CA GLY A 197 8.24 12.64 -9.60
C GLY A 197 9.76 12.67 -9.77
N GLY A 198 10.37 11.49 -9.89
CA GLY A 198 11.80 11.35 -10.17
C GLY A 198 12.20 11.98 -11.50
N GLY A 199 11.44 11.77 -12.57
CA GLY A 199 11.68 12.34 -13.89
C GLY A 199 11.57 13.87 -13.92
N ILE A 200 10.59 14.44 -13.19
CA ILE A 200 10.44 15.89 -13.03
C ILE A 200 11.69 16.47 -12.36
N LEU A 201 12.15 15.88 -11.26
CA LEU A 201 13.33 16.36 -10.54
C LEU A 201 14.63 16.14 -11.32
N ALA A 202 14.81 15.00 -11.97
CA ALA A 202 15.95 14.74 -12.83
C ALA A 202 16.08 15.82 -13.91
N LYS A 203 14.97 16.16 -14.57
CA LYS A 203 14.95 17.22 -15.61
C LYS A 203 15.29 18.59 -15.01
N TRP A 204 14.77 18.92 -13.82
CA TRP A 204 15.09 20.17 -13.11
C TRP A 204 16.58 20.25 -12.80
N MET A 205 17.17 19.17 -12.29
CA MET A 205 18.59 19.10 -11.91
C MET A 205 19.50 19.23 -13.12
N LEU A 206 19.16 18.60 -14.26
CA LEU A 206 19.90 18.74 -15.51
C LEU A 206 19.84 20.16 -16.07
N LEU A 207 18.66 20.79 -16.03
CA LEU A 207 18.44 22.14 -16.53
C LEU A 207 19.21 23.18 -15.72
N HIS A 208 19.19 23.06 -14.40
CA HIS A 208 19.80 24.04 -13.49
C HIS A 208 21.23 23.69 -13.07
N ARG A 209 21.69 22.47 -13.35
CA ARG A 209 22.99 21.93 -12.91
C ARG A 209 23.19 22.08 -11.40
N LYS A 210 22.13 21.79 -10.64
CA LYS A 210 22.08 21.92 -9.18
C LYS A 210 21.60 20.61 -8.56
N GLN A 211 22.00 20.40 -7.30
CA GLN A 211 21.49 19.29 -6.51
C GLN A 211 19.98 19.39 -6.32
N ASN A 212 19.33 18.25 -6.10
CA ASN A 212 17.90 18.12 -5.85
C ASN A 212 17.43 19.12 -4.78
N PRO A 213 16.42 19.97 -5.09
CA PRO A 213 15.95 20.99 -4.17
C PRO A 213 15.31 20.38 -2.92
N LEU A 214 14.64 19.23 -3.04
CA LEU A 214 14.05 18.52 -1.90
C LEU A 214 15.11 17.93 -0.97
N TYR A 215 16.24 17.49 -1.53
CA TYR A 215 17.39 17.03 -0.74
C TYR A 215 18.06 18.18 0.02
N THR A 216 18.34 19.29 -0.68
CA THR A 216 19.03 20.45 -0.08
C THR A 216 18.17 21.19 0.95
N ARG A 217 16.85 21.19 0.79
CA ARG A 217 15.88 21.78 1.72
C ARG A 217 15.18 20.75 2.61
N PHE A 218 15.76 19.56 2.80
CA PHE A 218 15.13 18.49 3.57
C PHE A 218 14.81 18.90 5.02
N GLN A 219 15.66 19.75 5.62
CA GLN A 219 15.42 20.28 6.97
C GLN A 219 14.16 21.13 7.06
N ASP A 220 13.90 21.97 6.05
CA ASP A 220 12.70 22.80 6.02
C ASP A 220 11.43 21.93 5.93
N ILE A 221 11.49 20.83 5.17
CA ILE A 221 10.39 19.86 5.07
C ILE A 221 10.13 19.18 6.42
N ILE A 222 11.19 18.79 7.15
CA ILE A 222 11.08 18.25 8.51
C ILE A 222 10.33 19.23 9.43
N GLU A 223 10.69 20.53 9.39
CA GLU A 223 10.03 21.55 10.21
C GLU A 223 8.56 21.77 9.83
N ILE A 224 8.18 21.58 8.57
CA ILE A 224 6.77 21.55 8.16
C ILE A 224 6.10 20.32 8.78
N PHE A 225 6.67 19.12 8.61
CA PHE A 225 6.01 17.86 9.00
C PHE A 225 5.79 17.75 10.52
N LYS A 226 6.72 18.27 11.33
CA LYS A 226 6.59 18.36 12.79
C LYS A 226 5.35 19.13 13.24
N LYS A 227 4.98 20.19 12.52
CA LYS A 227 3.84 21.06 12.88
C LYS A 227 2.49 20.39 12.66
N TYR A 228 2.42 19.43 11.73
CA TYR A 228 1.14 18.88 11.28
C TYR A 228 1.01 17.36 11.50
N ASP A 229 2.08 16.66 11.91
CA ASP A 229 2.16 15.18 11.94
C ASP A 229 1.99 14.54 10.56
N VAL A 230 2.68 15.08 9.56
CA VAL A 230 2.79 14.46 8.24
C VAL A 230 3.91 13.44 8.26
N SER A 231 3.64 12.24 7.76
CA SER A 231 4.68 11.21 7.59
C SER A 231 5.41 11.38 6.25
N PHE A 232 6.73 11.17 6.25
CA PHE A 232 7.45 11.00 5.00
C PHE A 232 7.10 9.66 4.37
N SER A 233 6.75 9.70 3.09
CA SER A 233 6.96 8.58 2.17
C SER A 233 8.17 8.94 1.32
N LEU A 234 9.34 8.38 1.63
CA LEU A 234 10.56 8.73 0.90
C LEU A 234 10.55 8.02 -0.46
N GLY A 235 10.32 8.80 -1.52
CA GLY A 235 10.01 8.29 -2.86
C GLY A 235 11.20 7.66 -3.59
N ASP A 236 10.91 6.62 -4.36
CA ASP A 236 11.86 5.81 -5.13
C ASP A 236 12.00 6.31 -6.58
N SER A 237 12.60 7.49 -6.73
CA SER A 237 12.78 8.17 -8.03
C SER A 237 13.42 7.30 -9.11
N LEU A 238 14.30 6.40 -8.71
CA LEU A 238 15.10 5.50 -9.55
C LEU A 238 14.65 4.05 -9.39
N ARG A 239 13.38 3.78 -9.09
CA ARG A 239 12.86 2.41 -9.19
C ARG A 239 12.99 1.84 -10.62
N PRO A 240 13.12 0.51 -10.75
CA PRO A 240 13.11 -0.16 -12.04
C PRO A 240 11.71 -0.16 -12.68
N GLY A 241 11.66 0.15 -13.99
CA GLY A 241 10.45 0.12 -14.81
C GLY A 241 10.33 -1.10 -15.72
N CYS A 242 11.29 -2.01 -15.63
CA CYS A 242 11.24 -3.34 -16.23
C CYS A 242 12.15 -4.26 -15.43
N THR A 243 11.94 -5.56 -15.60
CA THR A 243 12.71 -6.62 -14.92
C THR A 243 14.21 -6.57 -15.23
N HIS A 244 14.60 -6.07 -16.41
CA HIS A 244 16.02 -5.89 -16.78
C HIS A 244 16.75 -4.86 -15.91
N ASP A 245 16.04 -3.80 -15.49
CA ASP A 245 16.64 -2.70 -14.73
C ASP A 245 16.60 -2.96 -13.20
N ALA A 246 16.06 -4.11 -12.78
CA ALA A 246 15.86 -4.46 -11.38
C ALA A 246 17.18 -4.63 -10.63
N SER A 247 17.22 -4.10 -9.40
CA SER A 247 18.35 -4.16 -8.47
C SER A 247 19.65 -3.53 -9.02
N ASP A 248 19.54 -2.61 -9.97
CA ASP A 248 20.69 -1.95 -10.56
C ASP A 248 21.38 -0.93 -9.62
N ALA A 249 22.51 -0.40 -10.06
CA ALA A 249 23.28 0.55 -9.28
C ALA A 249 22.52 1.85 -8.97
N ALA A 250 21.63 2.31 -9.87
CA ALA A 250 20.88 3.54 -9.67
C ALA A 250 19.83 3.37 -8.55
N GLN A 251 19.09 2.27 -8.58
CA GLN A 251 18.10 1.93 -7.56
C GLN A 251 18.76 1.81 -6.18
N LEU A 252 19.85 1.04 -6.09
CA LEU A 252 20.52 0.79 -4.81
C LEU A 252 21.22 2.04 -4.26
N ALA A 253 21.74 2.92 -5.13
CA ALA A 253 22.32 4.19 -4.73
C ALA A 253 21.26 5.12 -4.10
N GLU A 254 20.08 5.22 -4.71
CA GLU A 254 18.98 5.98 -4.11
C GLU A 254 18.54 5.39 -2.78
N LEU A 255 18.31 4.07 -2.69
CA LEU A 255 17.88 3.41 -1.46
C LEU A 255 18.81 3.74 -0.28
N LYS A 256 20.12 3.72 -0.51
CA LYS A 256 21.13 4.13 0.49
C LYS A 256 20.93 5.57 0.95
N THR A 257 20.67 6.50 0.02
CA THR A 257 20.35 7.90 0.35
C THR A 257 19.04 8.00 1.13
N LEU A 258 18.01 7.23 0.78
CA LEU A 258 16.74 7.20 1.52
C LEU A 258 16.97 6.74 2.97
N GLY A 259 17.86 5.78 3.21
CA GLY A 259 18.25 5.38 4.56
C GLY A 259 18.92 6.52 5.36
N GLN A 260 19.76 7.33 4.72
CA GLN A 260 20.36 8.51 5.36
C GLN A 260 19.30 9.56 5.71
N LEU A 261 18.38 9.84 4.79
CA LEU A 261 17.27 10.78 5.00
C LEU A 261 16.29 10.29 6.07
N THR A 262 16.06 8.99 6.14
CA THR A 262 15.25 8.35 7.20
C THR A 262 15.82 8.67 8.57
N ARG A 263 17.11 8.39 8.79
CA ARG A 263 17.78 8.69 10.07
C ARG A 263 17.76 10.19 10.38
N LYS A 264 17.98 11.04 9.38
CA LYS A 264 17.90 12.50 9.54
C LYS A 264 16.50 12.96 9.97
N ALA A 265 15.43 12.43 9.39
CA ALA A 265 14.07 12.75 9.83
C ALA A 265 13.79 12.23 11.25
N TRP A 266 14.32 11.05 11.61
CA TRP A 266 14.18 10.48 12.96
C TRP A 266 14.94 11.26 14.03
N GLU A 267 16.05 11.94 13.72
CA GLU A 267 16.71 12.87 14.66
C GLU A 267 15.77 13.99 15.13
N HIS A 268 14.70 14.25 14.36
CA HIS A 268 13.67 15.26 14.64
C HIS A 268 12.30 14.66 14.95
N ASP A 269 12.26 13.36 15.27
CA ASP A 269 11.03 12.61 15.60
C ASP A 269 9.94 12.69 14.50
N VAL A 270 10.31 12.78 13.22
CA VAL A 270 9.33 12.75 12.12
C VAL A 270 9.19 11.33 11.61
N GLN A 271 7.94 10.88 11.44
CA GLN A 271 7.58 9.56 10.96
C GLN A 271 8.03 9.35 9.51
N VAL A 272 8.56 8.16 9.19
CA VAL A 272 9.08 7.82 7.86
C VAL A 272 8.66 6.41 7.45
N MET A 273 8.18 6.27 6.22
CA MET A 273 8.24 5.05 5.44
C MET A 273 9.07 5.27 4.18
N VAL A 274 9.61 4.21 3.61
CA VAL A 274 10.47 4.23 2.42
C VAL A 274 9.74 3.57 1.27
N GLU A 275 9.69 4.23 0.11
CA GLU A 275 9.14 3.63 -1.11
C GLU A 275 10.13 2.68 -1.77
N GLY A 276 9.60 1.70 -2.50
CA GLY A 276 10.38 0.62 -3.08
C GLY A 276 9.82 0.12 -4.42
N PRO A 277 10.59 -0.76 -5.07
CA PRO A 277 10.61 -0.92 -6.52
C PRO A 277 9.29 -1.33 -7.16
N GLY A 278 9.25 -1.05 -8.48
CA GLY A 278 8.16 -1.38 -9.39
C GLY A 278 8.30 -2.75 -10.05
N HIS A 279 9.28 -2.95 -10.94
CA HIS A 279 9.43 -4.21 -11.69
C HIS A 279 10.62 -5.00 -11.17
N VAL A 280 10.38 -6.18 -10.57
CA VAL A 280 11.42 -7.00 -9.94
C VAL A 280 11.08 -8.48 -10.13
N PRO A 281 11.95 -9.27 -10.79
CA PRO A 281 11.72 -10.71 -10.93
C PRO A 281 11.78 -11.40 -9.55
N MET A 282 11.05 -12.51 -9.40
CA MET A 282 10.79 -13.15 -8.10
C MET A 282 12.05 -13.47 -7.29
N ASP A 283 13.13 -13.87 -7.97
CA ASP A 283 14.42 -14.25 -7.35
C ASP A 283 15.14 -13.08 -6.67
N GLN A 284 14.74 -11.84 -6.96
CA GLN A 284 15.35 -10.63 -6.40
C GLN A 284 14.49 -9.93 -5.34
N ILE A 285 13.25 -10.38 -5.11
CA ILE A 285 12.31 -9.70 -4.20
C ILE A 285 12.82 -9.75 -2.75
N GLU A 286 13.24 -10.92 -2.27
CA GLU A 286 13.77 -11.08 -0.91
C GLU A 286 15.01 -10.19 -0.70
N PHE A 287 15.91 -10.14 -1.69
CA PHE A 287 17.08 -9.27 -1.66
C PHE A 287 16.68 -7.80 -1.46
N ASN A 288 15.70 -7.31 -2.23
CA ASN A 288 15.24 -5.92 -2.12
C ASN A 288 14.66 -5.58 -0.74
N VAL A 289 13.82 -6.46 -0.19
CA VAL A 289 13.22 -6.25 1.14
C VAL A 289 14.29 -6.25 2.23
N ARG A 290 15.19 -7.25 2.22
CA ARG A 290 16.29 -7.31 3.20
C ARG A 290 17.25 -6.12 3.08
N LYS A 291 17.56 -5.70 1.85
CA LYS A 291 18.45 -4.57 1.60
C LYS A 291 17.85 -3.27 2.11
N GLN A 292 16.53 -3.08 1.96
CA GLN A 292 15.87 -1.93 2.56
C GLN A 292 15.93 -1.96 4.08
N MET A 293 15.70 -3.11 4.73
CA MET A 293 15.80 -3.21 6.19
C MET A 293 17.20 -2.83 6.70
N GLU A 294 18.25 -3.28 6.00
CA GLU A 294 19.64 -2.96 6.30
C GLU A 294 19.93 -1.45 6.16
N GLU A 295 19.65 -0.88 4.99
CA GLU A 295 20.03 0.50 4.66
C GLU A 295 19.16 1.54 5.39
N CYS A 296 17.87 1.24 5.56
CA CYS A 296 16.85 2.14 6.09
C CYS A 296 16.44 1.84 7.53
N SER A 297 17.25 1.04 8.25
CA SER A 297 17.07 0.81 9.68
C SER A 297 15.68 0.25 10.03
N GLU A 298 15.19 -0.68 9.21
CA GLU A 298 13.89 -1.33 9.34
C GLU A 298 12.66 -0.39 9.27
N ALA A 299 12.81 0.85 8.78
CA ALA A 299 11.67 1.72 8.50
C ALA A 299 10.60 1.01 7.66
N PRO A 300 9.30 1.27 7.84
CA PRO A 300 8.26 0.63 7.05
C PRO A 300 8.52 0.76 5.55
N PHE A 301 8.48 -0.38 4.85
CA PHE A 301 8.68 -0.43 3.41
C PHE A 301 7.34 -0.38 2.67
N TYR A 302 7.26 0.43 1.62
CA TYR A 302 6.07 0.67 0.80
C TYR A 302 6.39 0.42 -0.68
N VAL A 303 5.91 -0.65 -1.29
CA VAL A 303 6.32 -1.05 -2.65
C VAL A 303 5.18 -0.93 -3.66
N LEU A 304 5.50 -0.66 -4.92
CA LEU A 304 4.55 -0.69 -6.04
C LEU A 304 4.57 -2.06 -6.73
N GLY A 305 3.72 -2.98 -6.30
CA GLY A 305 3.83 -4.39 -6.68
C GLY A 305 4.78 -5.17 -5.78
N PRO A 306 5.95 -5.63 -6.25
CA PRO A 306 6.50 -5.42 -7.59
C PRO A 306 5.92 -6.33 -8.68
N LEU A 307 5.92 -5.87 -9.94
CA LEU A 307 5.62 -6.67 -11.13
C LEU A 307 6.74 -7.69 -11.36
N VAL A 308 6.40 -8.97 -11.40
CA VAL A 308 7.39 -10.05 -11.56
C VAL A 308 7.75 -10.35 -13.01
N THR A 309 6.99 -9.80 -13.96
CA THR A 309 7.19 -9.98 -15.40
C THR A 309 6.56 -8.83 -16.17
N ASP A 310 7.13 -8.49 -17.33
CA ASP A 310 6.74 -7.33 -18.15
C ASP A 310 5.84 -7.70 -19.35
N ILE A 311 5.48 -8.98 -19.50
CA ILE A 311 4.89 -9.51 -20.74
C ILE A 311 3.36 -9.53 -20.76
N ALA A 312 2.68 -9.03 -19.72
CA ALA A 312 1.22 -9.17 -19.57
C ALA A 312 0.49 -7.84 -19.27
N PRO A 313 0.73 -6.76 -20.05
CA PRO A 313 -0.05 -5.53 -19.91
C PRO A 313 -1.55 -5.84 -20.08
N GLY A 314 -2.39 -5.24 -19.24
CA GLY A 314 -3.80 -5.62 -19.07
C GLY A 314 -4.05 -6.57 -17.89
N TYR A 315 -2.99 -7.22 -17.39
CA TYR A 315 -3.03 -8.16 -16.27
C TYR A 315 -2.00 -7.83 -15.20
N ASP A 316 -1.52 -6.60 -15.15
CA ASP A 316 -0.44 -6.21 -14.24
C ASP A 316 -0.84 -6.24 -12.76
N HIS A 317 -2.13 -6.12 -12.46
CA HIS A 317 -2.66 -6.45 -11.12
C HIS A 317 -2.35 -7.90 -10.69
N ILE A 318 -2.24 -8.85 -11.61
CA ILE A 318 -1.86 -10.25 -11.34
C ILE A 318 -0.34 -10.39 -11.26
N THR A 319 0.39 -9.87 -12.26
CA THR A 319 1.87 -9.94 -12.28
C THR A 319 2.46 -9.32 -11.02
N SER A 320 1.88 -8.22 -10.57
CA SER A 320 2.28 -7.52 -9.35
C SER A 320 1.76 -8.14 -8.07
N ALA A 321 0.56 -8.74 -8.04
CA ALA A 321 0.06 -9.41 -6.83
C ALA A 321 0.98 -10.56 -6.37
N ILE A 322 1.61 -11.27 -7.32
CA ILE A 322 2.62 -12.30 -7.02
C ILE A 322 3.78 -11.68 -6.26
N GLY A 323 4.37 -10.61 -6.80
CA GLY A 323 5.51 -9.95 -6.16
C GLY A 323 5.12 -9.25 -4.86
N ALA A 324 3.92 -8.67 -4.79
CA ALA A 324 3.39 -8.01 -3.61
C ALA A 324 3.16 -8.99 -2.45
N ALA A 325 2.65 -10.20 -2.73
CA ALA A 325 2.51 -11.25 -1.73
C ALA A 325 3.87 -11.71 -1.19
N MET A 326 4.87 -11.86 -2.07
CA MET A 326 6.25 -12.20 -1.66
C MET A 326 6.91 -11.09 -0.85
N ALA A 327 6.87 -9.84 -1.35
CA ALA A 327 7.46 -8.69 -0.67
C ALA A 327 6.79 -8.46 0.69
N GLY A 328 5.45 -8.54 0.71
CA GLY A 328 4.65 -8.61 1.91
C GLY A 328 5.18 -9.70 2.83
N TRP A 329 5.23 -10.96 2.42
CA TRP A 329 5.72 -12.05 3.27
C TRP A 329 7.11 -11.76 3.88
N TYR A 330 8.06 -11.27 3.08
CA TYR A 330 9.43 -10.96 3.54
C TYR A 330 9.56 -9.75 4.45
N GLY A 331 8.57 -8.85 4.51
CA GLY A 331 8.60 -7.77 5.50
C GLY A 331 8.06 -6.41 5.07
N THR A 332 7.61 -6.27 3.82
CA THR A 332 6.99 -5.02 3.35
C THR A 332 5.73 -4.67 4.15
N ALA A 333 5.63 -3.42 4.61
CA ALA A 333 4.56 -2.99 5.50
C ALA A 333 3.30 -2.56 4.75
N MET A 334 3.47 -1.93 3.58
CA MET A 334 2.37 -1.46 2.73
C MET A 334 2.62 -1.79 1.26
N LEU A 335 1.55 -2.13 0.54
CA LEU A 335 1.57 -2.50 -0.86
C LEU A 335 0.75 -1.47 -1.64
N CYS A 336 1.37 -0.75 -2.57
CA CYS A 336 0.64 0.10 -3.50
C CYS A 336 0.05 -0.81 -4.56
N TYR A 337 -1.26 -0.73 -4.73
CA TYR A 337 -1.92 -1.53 -5.73
C TYR A 337 -1.43 -1.21 -7.15
N VAL A 338 -1.69 -2.13 -8.06
CA VAL A 338 -1.52 -1.96 -9.49
C VAL A 338 -2.82 -2.44 -10.11
N THR A 339 -3.38 -1.65 -11.01
CA THR A 339 -4.67 -1.96 -11.64
C THR A 339 -4.45 -2.75 -12.92
N PRO A 340 -5.49 -3.41 -13.48
CA PRO A 340 -5.41 -4.01 -14.81
C PRO A 340 -4.94 -3.03 -15.91
N LYS A 341 -5.18 -1.73 -15.73
CA LYS A 341 -4.83 -0.67 -16.69
C LYS A 341 -3.43 -0.08 -16.53
N GLU A 342 -2.62 -0.59 -15.61
CA GLU A 342 -1.22 -0.19 -15.55
C GLU A 342 -0.57 -0.31 -16.93
N HIS A 343 0.26 0.67 -17.29
CA HIS A 343 0.87 0.82 -18.62
C HIS A 343 -0.09 1.07 -19.80
N LEU A 344 -1.41 1.16 -19.58
CA LEU A 344 -2.42 1.27 -20.64
C LEU A 344 -3.32 2.51 -20.53
N GLY A 345 -3.65 2.97 -19.32
CA GLY A 345 -4.48 4.15 -19.15
C GLY A 345 -4.98 4.38 -17.73
N LEU A 346 -5.93 5.32 -17.58
CA LEU A 346 -6.50 5.65 -16.28
C LEU A 346 -7.53 4.60 -15.83
N PRO A 347 -7.44 4.11 -14.57
CA PRO A 347 -8.36 3.12 -14.03
C PRO A 347 -9.78 3.69 -13.89
N ASN A 348 -10.77 2.89 -14.28
CA ASN A 348 -12.18 3.10 -13.98
C ASN A 348 -12.55 2.37 -12.66
N ALA A 349 -13.83 2.40 -12.28
CA ALA A 349 -14.33 1.75 -11.07
C ALA A 349 -14.04 0.23 -11.02
N GLU A 350 -14.18 -0.48 -12.14
CA GLU A 350 -13.91 -1.92 -12.19
C GLU A 350 -12.42 -2.22 -12.07
N ASP A 351 -11.57 -1.40 -12.70
CA ASP A 351 -10.11 -1.52 -12.55
C ASP A 351 -9.66 -1.29 -11.10
N VAL A 352 -10.27 -0.33 -10.40
CA VAL A 352 -10.04 -0.06 -8.97
C VAL A 352 -10.46 -1.27 -8.12
N ARG A 353 -11.67 -1.83 -8.36
CA ARG A 353 -12.16 -3.04 -7.68
C ARG A 353 -11.18 -4.21 -7.88
N ASN A 354 -10.80 -4.51 -9.12
CA ASN A 354 -9.91 -5.63 -9.44
C ASN A 354 -8.52 -5.46 -8.83
N GLY A 355 -7.94 -4.26 -8.93
CA GLY A 355 -6.65 -3.95 -8.31
C GLY A 355 -6.69 -4.10 -6.79
N LEU A 356 -7.73 -3.59 -6.12
CA LEU A 356 -7.85 -3.69 -4.67
C LEU A 356 -8.04 -5.12 -4.20
N ILE A 357 -8.93 -5.88 -4.82
CA ILE A 357 -9.14 -7.28 -4.44
C ILE A 357 -7.86 -8.09 -4.62
N ALA A 358 -7.12 -7.92 -5.72
CA ALA A 358 -5.85 -8.58 -5.93
C ALA A 358 -4.82 -8.28 -4.81
N TYR A 359 -4.77 -7.02 -4.36
CA TYR A 359 -3.84 -6.61 -3.32
C TYR A 359 -4.29 -6.95 -1.90
N LYS A 360 -5.60 -6.99 -1.62
CA LYS A 360 -6.10 -7.54 -0.34
C LYS A 360 -5.82 -9.03 -0.24
N ILE A 361 -5.91 -9.77 -1.35
CA ILE A 361 -5.47 -11.17 -1.41
C ILE A 361 -3.96 -11.25 -1.11
N ALA A 362 -3.14 -10.45 -1.78
CA ALA A 362 -1.68 -10.45 -1.57
C ALA A 362 -1.28 -10.10 -0.13
N ALA A 363 -1.87 -9.05 0.45
CA ALA A 363 -1.63 -8.63 1.82
C ALA A 363 -2.06 -9.71 2.84
N HIS A 364 -3.23 -10.32 2.64
CA HIS A 364 -3.73 -11.40 3.48
C HIS A 364 -2.85 -12.66 3.39
N ALA A 365 -2.45 -13.05 2.18
CA ALA A 365 -1.53 -14.16 1.96
C ALA A 365 -0.17 -13.92 2.64
N ALA A 366 0.34 -12.68 2.59
CA ALA A 366 1.54 -12.29 3.32
C ALA A 366 1.36 -12.41 4.84
N ASP A 367 0.21 -12.01 5.39
CA ASP A 367 -0.07 -12.13 6.82
C ASP A 367 -0.21 -13.59 7.27
N ILE A 368 -0.75 -14.48 6.43
CA ILE A 368 -0.71 -15.95 6.66
C ILE A 368 0.74 -16.44 6.67
N GLY A 369 1.54 -16.07 5.66
CA GLY A 369 2.95 -16.46 5.55
C GLY A 369 3.82 -15.95 6.71
N ARG A 370 3.43 -14.84 7.34
CA ARG A 370 4.04 -14.27 8.55
C ARG A 370 3.51 -14.87 9.85
N HIS A 371 2.58 -15.83 9.77
CA HIS A 371 1.93 -16.45 10.92
C HIS A 371 1.27 -15.44 11.87
N ARG A 372 0.61 -14.42 11.33
CA ARG A 372 -0.09 -13.42 12.14
C ARG A 372 -1.22 -14.08 12.95
N PRO A 373 -1.35 -13.77 14.25
CA PRO A 373 -2.44 -14.28 15.06
C PRO A 373 -3.81 -13.95 14.43
N GLY A 374 -4.64 -14.98 14.28
CA GLY A 374 -5.99 -14.89 13.71
C GLY A 374 -6.06 -14.63 12.20
N ALA A 375 -4.93 -14.58 11.47
CA ALA A 375 -4.96 -14.37 10.02
C ALA A 375 -5.73 -15.47 9.28
N ARG A 376 -5.63 -16.73 9.74
CA ARG A 376 -6.33 -17.87 9.14
C ARG A 376 -7.77 -18.04 9.59
N ASP A 377 -8.24 -17.31 10.61
CA ASP A 377 -9.57 -17.53 11.18
C ASP A 377 -10.66 -17.35 10.11
N ARG A 378 -10.52 -16.32 9.25
CA ARG A 378 -11.43 -16.08 8.14
C ARG A 378 -11.37 -17.18 7.08
N ASP A 379 -10.18 -17.64 6.72
CA ASP A 379 -9.97 -18.72 5.74
C ASP A 379 -10.60 -20.03 6.21
N ASP A 380 -10.39 -20.37 7.48
CA ASP A 380 -10.89 -21.61 8.08
C ASP A 380 -12.43 -21.54 8.23
N GLU A 381 -13.00 -20.39 8.64
CA GLU A 381 -14.45 -20.20 8.67
C GLU A 381 -15.10 -20.23 7.27
N LEU A 382 -14.47 -19.62 6.26
CA LEU A 382 -14.95 -19.67 4.89
C LEU A 382 -14.89 -21.11 4.34
N SER A 383 -13.80 -21.82 4.63
CA SER A 383 -13.63 -23.22 4.27
C SER A 383 -14.66 -24.13 4.94
N LYS A 384 -15.01 -23.88 6.21
CA LYS A 384 -16.11 -24.58 6.90
C LYS A 384 -17.46 -24.31 6.24
N ALA A 385 -17.77 -23.05 5.95
CA ALA A 385 -19.01 -22.69 5.24
C ALA A 385 -19.09 -23.39 3.88
N ARG A 386 -17.98 -23.39 3.12
CA ARG A 386 -17.87 -24.10 1.84
C ARG A 386 -18.12 -25.59 1.95
N TYR A 387 -17.47 -26.26 2.91
CA TYR A 387 -17.61 -27.70 3.11
C TYR A 387 -19.02 -28.11 3.57
N ASN A 388 -19.69 -27.23 4.31
CA ASN A 388 -21.07 -27.41 4.76
C ASN A 388 -22.12 -26.89 3.76
N PHE A 389 -21.69 -26.44 2.57
CA PHE A 389 -22.56 -25.87 1.54
C PHE A 389 -23.42 -24.68 1.99
N ASP A 390 -22.94 -23.94 3.00
CA ASP A 390 -23.53 -22.67 3.38
C ASP A 390 -23.03 -21.57 2.42
N TRP A 391 -23.63 -21.53 1.23
CA TRP A 391 -23.25 -20.63 0.15
C TRP A 391 -23.33 -19.17 0.56
N ASN A 392 -24.41 -18.79 1.26
CA ASN A 392 -24.58 -17.40 1.71
C ASN A 392 -23.48 -17.00 2.69
N ARG A 393 -23.15 -17.86 3.66
CA ARG A 393 -22.05 -17.59 4.58
C ARG A 393 -20.70 -17.55 3.88
N GLN A 394 -20.47 -18.43 2.90
CA GLN A 394 -19.26 -18.42 2.08
C GLN A 394 -19.12 -17.09 1.32
N PHE A 395 -20.20 -16.56 0.74
CA PHE A 395 -20.18 -15.27 0.05
C PHE A 395 -19.88 -14.13 1.02
N GLU A 396 -20.58 -14.06 2.15
CA GLU A 396 -20.36 -13.03 3.19
C GLU A 396 -18.92 -13.00 3.70
N LEU A 397 -18.30 -14.17 3.85
CA LEU A 397 -16.93 -14.29 4.30
C LEU A 397 -15.90 -13.99 3.21
N SER A 398 -16.26 -13.95 1.93
CA SER A 398 -15.32 -13.64 0.84
C SER A 398 -14.91 -12.16 0.83
N LEU A 399 -13.76 -11.85 0.20
CA LEU A 399 -13.28 -10.47 0.07
C LEU A 399 -14.20 -9.59 -0.81
N ASP A 400 -14.96 -10.23 -1.71
CA ASP A 400 -15.92 -9.58 -2.59
C ASP A 400 -17.21 -10.44 -2.66
N PRO A 401 -18.13 -10.26 -1.68
CA PRO A 401 -19.36 -11.05 -1.61
C PRO A 401 -20.26 -10.89 -2.84
N GLU A 402 -20.26 -9.70 -3.45
CA GLU A 402 -21.02 -9.40 -4.67
C GLU A 402 -20.49 -10.26 -5.82
N ARG A 403 -19.17 -10.26 -6.08
CA ARG A 403 -18.57 -11.05 -7.16
C ARG A 403 -18.71 -12.56 -6.95
N ALA A 404 -18.56 -13.02 -5.71
CA ALA A 404 -18.70 -14.44 -5.38
C ALA A 404 -20.11 -14.96 -5.66
N ARG A 405 -21.14 -14.15 -5.35
CA ARG A 405 -22.55 -14.47 -5.67
C ARG A 405 -22.82 -14.37 -7.17
N GLU A 406 -22.38 -13.29 -7.82
CA GLU A 406 -22.51 -13.09 -9.27
C GLU A 406 -22.05 -14.34 -10.04
N TYR A 407 -20.83 -14.83 -9.78
CA TYR A 407 -20.26 -15.98 -10.50
C TYR A 407 -20.95 -17.32 -10.21
N HIS A 408 -21.47 -17.50 -9.00
CA HIS A 408 -22.28 -18.69 -8.71
C HIS A 408 -23.59 -18.63 -9.52
N ASP A 409 -24.24 -17.47 -9.52
CA ASP A 409 -25.59 -17.27 -10.05
C ASP A 409 -25.65 -17.20 -11.57
N GLU A 410 -24.52 -16.97 -12.25
CA GLU A 410 -24.39 -17.12 -13.71
C GLU A 410 -24.88 -18.49 -14.22
N THR A 411 -24.77 -19.54 -13.39
CA THR A 411 -25.17 -20.90 -13.76
C THR A 411 -26.26 -21.48 -12.88
N LEU A 412 -26.35 -21.05 -11.62
CA LEU A 412 -27.34 -21.53 -10.64
C LEU A 412 -28.04 -20.35 -9.92
N PRO A 413 -28.85 -19.55 -10.65
CA PRO A 413 -29.38 -18.28 -10.14
C PRO A 413 -30.47 -18.43 -9.08
N GLU A 414 -31.23 -19.53 -9.10
CA GLU A 414 -32.38 -19.70 -8.21
C GLU A 414 -31.93 -19.85 -6.74
N GLU A 415 -32.68 -19.23 -5.81
CA GLU A 415 -32.35 -19.23 -4.38
C GLU A 415 -32.27 -20.64 -3.77
N VAL A 416 -32.98 -21.60 -4.34
CA VAL A 416 -32.91 -23.01 -3.93
C VAL A 416 -31.48 -23.58 -4.04
N TYR A 417 -30.68 -23.09 -4.99
CA TYR A 417 -29.30 -23.55 -5.17
C TYR A 417 -28.35 -23.03 -4.10
N LYS A 418 -28.74 -22.04 -3.28
CA LYS A 418 -27.95 -21.61 -2.11
C LYS A 418 -28.01 -22.60 -0.94
N GLN A 419 -28.80 -23.66 -1.08
CA GLN A 419 -28.87 -24.79 -0.16
C GLN A 419 -28.40 -26.09 -0.83
N ALA A 420 -27.96 -26.03 -2.09
CA ALA A 420 -27.54 -27.22 -2.82
C ALA A 420 -26.16 -27.69 -2.35
N GLU A 421 -26.03 -29.00 -2.14
CA GLU A 421 -24.75 -29.65 -1.80
C GLU A 421 -23.84 -29.87 -3.02
N PHE A 422 -23.88 -28.96 -3.99
CA PHE A 422 -23.07 -28.99 -5.20
C PHE A 422 -23.09 -27.61 -5.89
N CYS A 423 -22.19 -27.43 -6.86
CA CYS A 423 -22.25 -26.33 -7.83
C CYS A 423 -22.26 -26.88 -9.26
N SER A 424 -22.35 -25.98 -10.24
CA SER A 424 -22.38 -26.33 -11.67
C SER A 424 -21.10 -27.02 -12.18
N MET A 425 -19.97 -26.86 -11.48
CA MET A 425 -18.69 -27.46 -11.90
C MET A 425 -18.69 -29.00 -11.86
N CYS A 426 -19.22 -29.59 -10.78
CA CYS A 426 -19.24 -31.05 -10.60
C CYS A 426 -20.65 -31.64 -10.68
N GLY A 427 -21.67 -30.79 -10.49
CA GLY A 427 -23.06 -31.21 -10.42
C GLY A 427 -23.38 -32.09 -9.20
N PRO A 428 -24.64 -32.53 -9.06
CA PRO A 428 -25.17 -33.18 -7.87
C PRO A 428 -24.66 -34.60 -7.60
N LYS A 429 -23.90 -35.21 -8.53
CA LYS A 429 -23.46 -36.62 -8.41
C LYS A 429 -21.99 -36.77 -8.08
N PHE A 430 -21.18 -35.75 -8.40
CA PHE A 430 -19.72 -35.87 -8.39
C PHE A 430 -19.08 -34.76 -7.56
N CYS A 431 -19.84 -34.04 -6.74
CA CYS A 431 -19.26 -33.06 -5.82
C CYS A 431 -18.41 -33.79 -4.78
N PRO A 432 -17.07 -33.58 -4.73
CA PRO A 432 -16.21 -34.30 -3.79
C PRO A 432 -16.47 -33.92 -2.32
N MET A 433 -17.06 -32.76 -2.04
CA MET A 433 -17.45 -32.37 -0.68
C MET A 433 -18.75 -33.06 -0.22
N GLN A 434 -19.58 -33.51 -1.17
CA GLN A 434 -20.80 -34.28 -0.91
C GLN A 434 -20.50 -35.77 -0.80
N THR A 435 -19.60 -36.29 -1.64
CA THR A 435 -19.13 -37.68 -1.61
C THR A 435 -18.22 -37.88 -0.39
N LYS A 436 -18.82 -37.87 0.80
CA LYS A 436 -18.13 -38.15 2.06
C LYS A 436 -17.67 -39.60 2.01
N VAL A 437 -16.37 -39.82 2.12
CA VAL A 437 -15.83 -41.16 2.35
C VAL A 437 -16.24 -41.53 3.78
N ASP A 438 -16.99 -42.61 3.90
CA ASP A 438 -17.50 -43.09 5.17
C ASP A 438 -16.34 -43.43 6.13
N ALA A 439 -16.39 -42.92 7.35
CA ALA A 439 -15.37 -43.16 8.36
C ALA A 439 -15.28 -44.64 8.70
N ASP A 440 -16.42 -45.36 8.66
CA ASP A 440 -16.46 -46.80 8.89
C ASP A 440 -15.78 -47.54 7.73
N ALA A 441 -16.02 -47.13 6.48
CA ALA A 441 -15.33 -47.68 5.31
C ALA A 441 -13.81 -47.43 5.35
N ILE A 442 -13.37 -46.28 5.88
CA ILE A 442 -11.94 -45.99 6.11
C ILE A 442 -11.39 -46.91 7.21
N ALA A 443 -12.10 -47.07 8.33
CA ALA A 443 -11.66 -47.95 9.42
C ALA A 443 -11.59 -49.42 8.98
N GLU A 444 -12.53 -49.88 8.15
CA GLU A 444 -12.49 -51.20 7.52
C GLU A 444 -11.27 -51.36 6.59
N LEU A 445 -10.98 -50.32 5.79
CA LEU A 445 -9.80 -50.30 4.92
C LEU A 445 -8.49 -50.32 5.74
N GLU A 446 -8.40 -49.56 6.84
CA GLU A 446 -7.25 -49.57 7.75
C GLU A 446 -7.04 -50.97 8.35
N GLN A 447 -8.11 -51.64 8.77
CA GLN A 447 -8.04 -53.03 9.26
C GLN A 447 -7.63 -54.02 8.18
N PHE A 448 -8.09 -53.83 6.95
CA PHE A 448 -7.68 -54.65 5.80
C PHE A 448 -6.18 -54.48 5.51
N LEU A 449 -5.71 -53.24 5.39
CA LEU A 449 -4.30 -52.91 5.14
C LEU A 449 -3.37 -53.36 6.27
N ALA A 450 -3.83 -53.35 7.52
CA ALA A 450 -3.06 -53.85 8.67
C ALA A 450 -2.91 -55.39 8.67
N LYS A 451 -3.78 -56.12 7.97
CA LYS A 451 -3.72 -57.59 7.83
C LYS A 451 -2.85 -58.04 6.65
N GLU A 452 -2.56 -57.15 5.72
CA GLU A 452 -1.58 -57.41 4.66
C GLU A 452 -0.20 -56.88 5.10
N PRO A 453 0.83 -57.74 5.26
CA PRO A 453 2.17 -57.23 5.50
C PRO A 453 2.56 -56.38 4.29
N VAL A 454 2.87 -55.10 4.52
CA VAL A 454 3.42 -54.20 3.50
C VAL A 454 4.62 -54.87 2.85
N GLY A 455 4.41 -55.46 1.68
CA GLY A 455 5.38 -56.34 1.05
C GLY A 455 4.90 -56.78 -0.34
N GLN A 456 5.44 -56.10 -1.36
CA GLN A 456 5.40 -56.39 -2.79
C GLN A 456 4.22 -55.83 -3.60
N VAL A 457 4.33 -54.54 -3.95
CA VAL A 457 4.20 -54.08 -5.34
C VAL A 457 5.38 -53.19 -5.67
#